data_AF-A0A850BXH6-F1
#
_entry.id   AF-A0A850BXH6-F1
#
_cell.length_a   1.000
_cell.length_b   1.000
_cell.length_c   1.000
_cell.angle_alpha   90.00
_cell.angle_beta   90.00
_cell.angle_gamma   90.00
#
_symmetry.space_group_name_H-M   'P 1'
#
loop_
_entity.id
_entity.type
_entity.pdbx_description
1 polymer ?
#
loop_
_entity_poly.entity_id
_entity_poly.type
_entity_poly.pdbx_seq_one_letter_code
_entity_poly.pdbx_strand_id
1 'polypeptide(L)'
;MVHALDEIRRVLVPGGVLIDLRPLSDRWLVEVHSARETRETGRVTDLPLGLQDDNAANQAMTEAESKGWFVREREGFFPLYYAWDSPAGMEEWIDEEWKDFIALSEETRRATRSAWASSDADSRVRVKVKMLIARWAKATD
;
A
#
# COMPACT_ATOMS: atom_id res chain seq x y z
N MET A 1 6.93 12.53 11.05
CA MET A 1 6.87 12.86 9.59
C MET A 1 6.96 14.35 9.28
N VAL A 2 6.24 15.25 9.96
CA VAL A 2 6.25 16.71 9.67
C VAL A 2 7.67 17.31 9.66
N HIS A 3 8.53 16.91 10.60
CA HIS A 3 9.94 17.33 10.61
C HIS A 3 10.69 16.95 9.32
N ALA A 4 10.44 15.75 8.76
CA ALA A 4 11.06 15.33 7.52
C ALA A 4 10.56 16.16 6.32
N LEU A 5 9.29 16.57 6.31
CA LEU A 5 8.73 17.42 5.26
C LEU A 5 9.33 18.83 5.28
N ASP A 6 9.60 19.40 6.47
CA ASP A 6 10.29 20.68 6.58
C ASP A 6 11.74 20.58 6.09
N GLU A 7 12.45 19.51 6.45
CA GLU A 7 13.81 19.26 5.95
C GLU A 7 13.84 19.09 4.43
N ILE A 8 12.88 18.35 3.85
CA ILE A 8 12.73 18.23 2.39
C ILE A 8 12.49 19.60 1.76
N ARG A 9 11.57 20.41 2.32
CA ARG A 9 11.29 21.76 1.84
C ARG A 9 12.55 22.63 1.88
N ARG A 10 13.33 22.56 2.95
CA ARG A 10 14.57 23.33 3.14
C ARG A 10 15.60 23.04 2.06
N VAL A 11 15.74 21.78 1.64
CA VAL A 11 16.77 21.36 0.66
C VAL A 11 16.29 21.42 -0.80
N LEU A 12 14.99 21.42 -1.05
CA LEU A 12 14.45 21.56 -2.41
C LEU A 12 14.72 22.96 -2.95
N VAL A 13 15.24 23.02 -4.18
CA VAL A 13 15.37 24.27 -4.94
C VAL A 13 13.98 24.86 -5.25
N PRO A 14 13.87 26.17 -5.58
CA PRO A 14 12.62 26.75 -6.07
C PRO A 14 12.05 25.95 -7.26
N GLY A 15 10.74 25.66 -7.23
CA GLY A 15 10.08 24.78 -8.21
C GLY A 15 10.42 23.29 -8.07
N GLY A 16 11.15 22.91 -7.03
CA GLY A 16 11.43 21.53 -6.68
C GLY A 16 10.15 20.73 -6.39
N VAL A 17 10.22 19.41 -6.57
CA VAL A 17 9.07 18.52 -6.50
C VAL A 17 9.27 17.49 -5.40
N LEU A 18 8.23 17.31 -4.58
CA LEU A 18 8.07 16.17 -3.69
C LEU A 18 7.10 15.17 -4.34
N ILE A 19 7.53 13.91 -4.41
CA ILE A 19 6.67 12.79 -4.78
C ILE A 19 6.30 12.04 -3.50
N ASP A 20 5.01 12.04 -3.19
CA ASP A 20 4.43 11.21 -2.14
C ASP A 20 3.99 9.88 -2.77
N LEU A 21 4.63 8.78 -2.39
CA LEU A 21 4.36 7.43 -2.90
C LEU A 21 4.23 6.48 -1.72
N ARG A 22 3.02 6.00 -1.44
CA ARG A 22 2.74 5.16 -0.27
C ARG A 22 1.63 4.15 -0.54
N PRO A 23 1.66 2.96 0.09
CA PRO A 23 0.49 2.11 0.16
C PRO A 23 -0.60 2.83 0.99
N LEU A 24 -1.87 2.51 0.71
CA LEU A 24 -3.01 2.95 1.52
C LEU A 24 -3.75 1.73 2.07
N SER A 25 -3.91 1.64 3.37
CA SER A 25 -4.82 0.72 4.07
C SER A 25 -6.23 0.84 3.49
N ASP A 26 -6.64 -0.17 2.74
CA ASP A 26 -7.92 -0.23 2.02
C ASP A 26 -8.37 -1.69 1.87
N ARG A 27 -8.14 -2.51 2.90
CA ARG A 27 -8.47 -3.93 2.94
C ARG A 27 -8.11 -4.63 1.63
N TRP A 28 -6.81 -4.62 1.31
CA TRP A 28 -6.25 -5.13 0.06
C TRP A 28 -6.77 -6.51 -0.30
N LEU A 29 -6.99 -6.69 -1.60
CA LEU A 29 -7.57 -7.90 -2.17
C LEU A 29 -6.51 -9.00 -2.23
N VAL A 30 -6.90 -10.21 -1.83
CA VAL A 30 -6.11 -11.44 -1.99
C VAL A 30 -6.66 -12.22 -3.17
N GLU A 31 -5.78 -12.61 -4.07
CA GLU A 31 -6.12 -13.24 -5.34
C GLU A 31 -5.28 -14.50 -5.56
N VAL A 32 -5.86 -15.50 -6.23
CA VAL A 32 -5.10 -16.56 -6.91
C VAL A 32 -5.17 -16.26 -8.40
N HIS A 33 -4.00 -16.09 -9.02
CA HIS A 33 -3.88 -15.66 -10.41
C HIS A 33 -3.09 -16.68 -11.24
N SER A 34 -3.63 -17.00 -12.41
CA SER A 34 -3.01 -17.81 -13.45
C SER A 34 -3.12 -17.11 -14.81
N ALA A 35 -2.52 -17.68 -15.86
CA ALA A 35 -2.72 -17.18 -17.22
C ALA A 35 -4.19 -17.22 -17.69
N ARG A 36 -5.03 -18.07 -17.10
CA ARG A 36 -6.42 -18.30 -17.53
C ARG A 36 -7.44 -17.48 -16.75
N GLU A 37 -7.17 -17.24 -15.48
CA GLU A 37 -8.13 -16.57 -14.60
C GLU A 37 -7.46 -15.93 -13.38
N THR A 38 -8.17 -14.95 -12.80
CA THR A 38 -7.91 -14.41 -11.47
C THR A 38 -9.13 -14.73 -10.60
N ARG A 39 -8.91 -15.37 -9.46
CA ARG A 39 -9.94 -15.65 -8.46
C ARG A 39 -9.68 -14.82 -7.21
N GLU A 40 -10.67 -14.03 -6.82
CA GLU A 40 -10.65 -13.31 -5.53
C GLU A 40 -10.93 -14.29 -4.39
N THR A 41 -10.07 -14.33 -3.38
CA THR A 41 -10.16 -15.30 -2.28
C THR A 41 -10.39 -14.67 -0.92
N GLY A 42 -10.33 -13.34 -0.84
CA GLY A 42 -10.67 -12.57 0.34
C GLY A 42 -9.93 -11.24 0.39
N ARG A 43 -9.90 -10.63 1.57
CA ARG A 43 -9.23 -9.35 1.80
C ARG A 43 -8.42 -9.41 3.08
N VAL A 44 -7.31 -8.70 3.09
CA VAL A 44 -6.58 -8.45 4.33
C VAL A 44 -7.41 -7.58 5.26
N THR A 45 -7.16 -7.70 6.55
CA THR A 45 -7.68 -6.83 7.59
C THR A 45 -6.62 -5.80 7.90
N ASP A 46 -6.96 -4.52 7.78
CA ASP A 46 -6.10 -3.44 8.24
C ASP A 46 -6.07 -3.44 9.78
N LEU A 47 -4.88 -3.50 10.36
CA LEU A 47 -4.69 -3.49 11.81
C LEU A 47 -4.49 -2.06 12.32
N PRO A 48 -4.71 -1.83 13.64
CA PRO A 48 -4.67 -0.48 14.20
C PRO A 48 -3.39 0.30 13.92
N LEU A 49 -2.22 -0.36 13.90
CA LEU A 49 -0.95 0.30 13.63
C LEU A 49 -0.89 0.82 12.19
N GLY A 50 -1.27 0.00 11.20
CA GLY A 50 -1.26 0.43 9.81
C GLY A 50 -2.23 1.59 9.52
N LEU A 51 -3.41 1.54 10.14
CA LEU A 51 -4.37 2.65 10.08
C LEU A 51 -3.82 3.93 10.74
N GLN A 52 -3.07 3.81 11.84
CA GLN A 52 -2.46 4.96 12.51
C GLN A 52 -1.36 5.59 11.65
N ASP A 53 -0.51 4.78 11.03
CA ASP A 53 0.57 5.25 10.17
C ASP A 53 0.03 5.98 8.93
N ASP A 54 -0.99 5.41 8.28
CA ASP A 54 -1.67 6.05 7.15
C ASP A 54 -2.29 7.40 7.54
N ASN A 55 -2.97 7.45 8.69
CA ASN A 55 -3.57 8.68 9.21
C ASN A 55 -2.49 9.72 9.55
N ALA A 56 -1.42 9.33 10.22
CA ALA A 56 -0.33 10.22 10.60
C ALA A 56 0.35 10.82 9.36
N ALA A 57 0.53 10.02 8.33
CA ALA A 57 1.12 10.48 7.08
C ALA A 57 0.18 11.44 6.32
N ASN A 58 -1.12 11.17 6.27
CA ASN A 58 -2.10 12.06 5.66
C ASN A 58 -2.22 13.40 6.43
N GLN A 59 -2.18 13.35 7.75
CA GLN A 59 -2.15 14.55 8.60
C GLN A 59 -0.89 15.37 8.34
N ALA A 60 0.28 14.74 8.25
CA ALA A 60 1.54 15.44 8.00
C ALA A 60 1.55 16.18 6.65
N MET A 61 1.02 15.55 5.59
CA MET A 61 0.90 16.20 4.27
C MET A 61 -0.10 17.35 4.29
N THR A 62 -1.24 17.18 4.96
CA THR A 62 -2.25 18.24 5.14
C THR A 62 -1.68 19.42 5.91
N GLU A 63 -0.91 19.17 6.97
CA GLU A 63 -0.25 20.21 7.74
C GLU A 63 0.77 20.97 6.88
N ALA A 64 1.61 20.27 6.12
CA ALA A 64 2.58 20.89 5.23
C ALA A 64 1.91 21.77 4.16
N GLU A 65 0.80 21.31 3.59
CA GLU A 65 -0.04 22.09 2.66
C GLU A 65 -0.62 23.34 3.34
N SER A 66 -1.18 23.20 4.55
CA SER A 66 -1.76 24.33 5.30
C SER A 66 -0.72 25.41 5.68
N LYS A 67 0.54 25.01 5.85
CA LYS A 67 1.66 25.92 6.10
C LYS A 67 2.21 26.56 4.82
N GLY A 68 1.64 26.24 3.67
CA GLY A 68 2.11 26.70 2.37
C GLY A 68 3.48 26.14 2.01
N TRP A 69 3.90 25.00 2.54
CA TRP A 69 5.20 24.41 2.21
C TRP A 69 5.21 23.80 0.81
N PHE A 70 4.08 23.19 0.46
CA PHE A 70 3.87 22.51 -0.80
C PHE A 70 2.46 22.76 -1.31
N VAL A 71 2.32 22.76 -2.63
CA VAL A 71 1.03 22.83 -3.34
C VAL A 71 0.83 21.51 -4.08
N ARG A 72 -0.30 20.85 -3.85
CA ARG A 72 -0.64 19.61 -4.56
C ARG A 72 -0.96 19.92 -6.01
N GLU A 73 -0.24 19.32 -6.95
CA GLU A 73 -0.48 19.52 -8.38
C GLU A 73 -1.37 18.43 -8.96
N ARG A 74 -1.14 17.18 -8.56
CA ARG A 74 -1.89 16.01 -9.03
C ARG A 74 -1.75 14.84 -8.08
N GLU A 75 -2.76 13.98 -8.07
CA GLU A 75 -2.75 12.70 -7.38
C GLU A 75 -3.35 11.60 -8.26
N GLY A 76 -2.99 10.36 -7.96
CA GLY A 76 -3.53 9.19 -8.62
C GLY A 76 -3.34 7.93 -7.78
N PHE A 77 -4.03 6.88 -8.21
CA PHE A 77 -3.95 5.56 -7.57
C PHE A 77 -3.60 4.51 -8.60
N PHE A 78 -2.80 3.52 -8.19
CA PHE A 78 -2.51 2.36 -9.02
C PHE A 78 -2.33 1.11 -8.15
N PRO A 79 -2.57 -0.09 -8.69
CA PRO A 79 -2.32 -1.32 -7.96
C PRO A 79 -0.83 -1.70 -8.01
N LEU A 80 -0.26 -2.06 -6.86
CA LEU A 80 1.00 -2.80 -6.75
C LEU A 80 0.67 -4.24 -6.34
N TYR A 81 1.25 -5.21 -7.04
CA TYR A 81 1.02 -6.63 -6.78
C TYR A 81 2.24 -7.24 -6.09
N TYR A 82 2.05 -7.71 -4.86
CA TYR A 82 2.96 -8.67 -4.25
C TYR A 82 2.51 -10.07 -4.69
N ALA A 83 3.45 -10.92 -5.08
CA ALA A 83 3.15 -12.23 -5.63
C ALA A 83 4.04 -13.30 -5.00
N TRP A 84 3.43 -14.43 -4.67
CA TRP A 84 4.09 -15.60 -4.11
C TRP A 84 3.72 -16.84 -4.89
N ASP A 85 4.64 -17.80 -4.91
CA ASP A 85 4.44 -19.06 -5.62
C ASP A 85 3.53 -20.03 -4.83
N SER A 86 3.29 -19.77 -3.54
CA SER A 86 2.40 -20.57 -2.71
C SER A 86 1.64 -19.73 -1.67
N PRO A 87 0.47 -20.19 -1.20
CA PRO A 87 -0.23 -19.58 -0.07
C PRO A 87 0.61 -19.55 1.20
N ALA A 88 1.37 -20.62 1.48
CA ALA A 88 2.22 -20.69 2.68
C ALA A 88 3.27 -19.58 2.71
N GLY A 89 3.93 -19.31 1.59
CA GLY A 89 4.91 -18.22 1.50
C GLY A 89 4.29 -16.83 1.64
N MET A 90 3.08 -16.62 1.12
CA MET A 90 2.34 -15.36 1.36
C MET A 90 2.01 -15.20 2.84
N GLU A 91 1.52 -16.25 3.48
CA GLU A 91 1.11 -16.23 4.89
C GLU A 91 2.28 -15.94 5.82
N GLU A 92 3.41 -16.65 5.63
CA GLU A 92 4.66 -16.40 6.36
C GLU A 92 5.13 -14.95 6.20
N TRP A 93 5.16 -14.44 4.96
CA TRP A 93 5.54 -13.07 4.69
C TRP A 93 4.64 -12.05 5.40
N ILE A 94 3.32 -12.25 5.37
CA ILE A 94 2.38 -11.35 6.04
C ILE A 94 2.57 -11.38 7.55
N ASP A 95 2.77 -12.57 8.12
CA ASP A 95 2.92 -12.75 9.56
C ASP A 95 4.27 -12.22 10.10
N GLU A 96 5.29 -12.11 9.25
CA GLU A 96 6.63 -11.62 9.60
C GLU A 96 6.86 -10.15 9.20
N GLU A 97 6.72 -9.83 7.91
CA GLU A 97 7.12 -8.54 7.34
C GLU A 97 6.03 -7.47 7.49
N TRP A 98 4.76 -7.90 7.50
CA TRP A 98 3.60 -7.01 7.68
C TRP A 98 2.90 -7.23 9.01
N LYS A 99 3.63 -7.80 9.96
CA LYS A 99 3.18 -8.01 11.33
C LYS A 99 2.65 -6.70 11.92
N ASP A 100 1.52 -6.81 12.61
CA ASP A 100 0.81 -5.69 13.26
C ASP A 100 0.27 -4.61 12.28
N PHE A 101 0.58 -4.68 10.99
CA PHE A 101 0.11 -3.75 9.94
C PHE A 101 -1.16 -4.28 9.26
N ILE A 102 -1.15 -5.53 8.83
CA ILE A 102 -2.31 -6.23 8.30
C ILE A 102 -2.38 -7.68 8.78
N ALA A 103 -3.55 -8.31 8.65
CA ALA A 103 -3.74 -9.73 8.94
C ALA A 103 -4.64 -10.42 7.92
N LEU A 104 -4.44 -11.73 7.73
CA LEU A 104 -5.36 -12.59 7.00
C LEU A 104 -6.35 -13.26 7.95
N SER A 105 -7.64 -13.20 7.61
CA SER A 105 -8.65 -14.02 8.29
C SER A 105 -8.45 -15.50 7.95
N GLU A 106 -8.83 -16.40 8.87
CA GLU A 106 -8.79 -17.84 8.61
C GLU A 106 -9.66 -18.24 7.40
N GLU A 107 -10.77 -17.53 7.19
CA GLU A 107 -11.59 -17.67 5.99
C GLU A 107 -10.79 -17.37 4.72
N THR A 108 -10.06 -16.24 4.69
CA THR A 108 -9.23 -15.86 3.55
C THR A 108 -8.09 -16.86 3.34
N ARG A 109 -7.43 -17.32 4.42
CA ARG A 109 -6.37 -18.35 4.33
C ARG A 109 -6.92 -19.63 3.69
N ARG A 110 -8.04 -20.15 4.21
CA ARG A 110 -8.67 -21.36 3.70
C ARG A 110 -9.16 -21.23 2.26
N ALA A 111 -9.78 -20.10 1.91
CA ALA A 111 -10.26 -19.84 0.55
C ALA A 111 -9.07 -19.76 -0.43
N THR A 112 -7.98 -19.08 -0.03
CA THR A 112 -6.78 -18.93 -0.85
C THR A 112 -6.08 -20.27 -1.10
N ARG A 113 -5.89 -21.08 -0.05
CA ARG A 113 -5.32 -22.43 -0.19
C ARG A 113 -6.17 -23.33 -1.08
N SER A 114 -7.50 -23.31 -0.88
CA SER A 114 -8.44 -24.11 -1.67
C SER A 114 -8.43 -23.70 -3.14
N ALA A 115 -8.45 -22.40 -3.42
CA ALA A 115 -8.39 -21.88 -4.78
C ALA A 115 -7.08 -22.26 -5.46
N TRP A 116 -5.94 -22.04 -4.81
CA TRP A 116 -4.62 -22.37 -5.35
C TRP A 116 -4.44 -23.87 -5.62
N ALA A 117 -4.88 -24.73 -4.70
CA ALA A 117 -4.82 -26.19 -4.88
C ALA A 117 -5.70 -26.70 -6.03
N SER A 118 -6.72 -25.93 -6.42
CA SER A 118 -7.65 -26.25 -7.52
C SER A 118 -7.29 -25.54 -8.83
N SER A 119 -6.15 -24.84 -8.89
CA SER A 119 -5.69 -24.08 -10.05
C SER A 119 -4.51 -24.78 -10.76
N ASP A 120 -4.12 -24.25 -11.91
CA ASP A 120 -3.06 -24.79 -12.75
C ASP A 120 -1.66 -24.61 -12.10
N ALA A 121 -0.66 -25.37 -12.59
CA ALA A 121 0.70 -25.39 -12.04
C ALA A 121 1.45 -24.04 -12.13
N ASP A 122 0.98 -23.09 -12.93
CA ASP A 122 1.53 -21.74 -13.07
C ASP A 122 0.88 -20.71 -12.13
N SER A 123 -0.03 -21.14 -11.27
CA SER A 123 -0.80 -20.25 -10.40
C SER A 123 0.03 -19.65 -9.28
N ARG A 124 -0.15 -18.34 -9.07
CA ARG A 124 0.47 -17.58 -8.00
C ARG A 124 -0.59 -16.96 -7.10
N VAL A 125 -0.25 -16.80 -5.83
CA VAL A 125 -1.06 -16.01 -4.91
C VAL A 125 -0.58 -14.56 -4.96
N ARG A 126 -1.49 -13.59 -4.95
CA ARG A 126 -1.16 -12.17 -4.99
C ARG A 126 -1.95 -11.37 -3.97
N VAL A 127 -1.35 -10.30 -3.48
CA VAL A 127 -2.03 -9.23 -2.74
C VAL A 127 -1.98 -7.95 -3.58
N LYS A 128 -3.16 -7.40 -3.88
CA LYS A 128 -3.33 -6.18 -4.68
C LYS A 128 -3.38 -4.96 -3.76
N VAL A 129 -2.22 -4.36 -3.56
CA VAL A 129 -2.01 -3.18 -2.72
C VAL A 129 -2.42 -1.93 -3.49
N LYS A 130 -3.24 -1.08 -2.89
CA LYS A 130 -3.59 0.22 -3.45
C LYS A 130 -2.48 1.23 -3.11
N MET A 131 -1.82 1.76 -4.13
CA MET A 131 -0.79 2.79 -3.97
C MET A 131 -1.37 4.17 -4.26
N LEU A 132 -1.08 5.13 -3.38
CA LEU A 132 -1.19 6.56 -3.67
C LEU A 132 0.10 7.02 -4.35
N ILE A 133 -0.03 7.83 -5.40
CA ILE A 133 1.05 8.68 -5.91
C ILE A 133 0.56 10.11 -6.04
N ALA A 134 1.22 11.04 -5.38
CA ALA A 134 0.92 12.47 -5.46
C ALA A 134 2.17 13.28 -5.75
N ARG A 135 2.00 14.31 -6.58
CA ARG A 135 3.04 15.27 -6.94
C ARG A 135 2.74 16.59 -6.27
N TRP A 136 3.75 17.12 -5.61
CA TRP A 136 3.69 18.32 -4.81
C TRP A 136 4.80 19.28 -5.25
N ALA A 137 4.44 20.49 -5.65
CA ALA A 137 5.43 21.53 -5.94
C ALA A 137 5.78 22.25 -4.64
N LYS A 138 7.07 22.53 -4.41
CA LYS A 138 7.49 23.45 -3.35
C LYS A 138 6.88 24.83 -3.64
N ALA A 139 6.21 25.41 -2.64
CA ALA A 139 5.67 26.75 -2.79
C ALA A 139 6.82 27.76 -3.00
N THR A 140 6.59 28.74 -3.86
CA THR A 140 7.45 29.92 -3.95
C THR A 140 7.18 30.83 -2.75
N ASP A 141 8.22 31.07 -1.95
CA ASP A 141 8.24 32.12 -0.93
C ASP A 141 8.05 33.52 -1.56
#